data_AF-A0A1U7WBQ6-F1
#
_entry.id   AF-A0A1U7WBQ6-F1
#
_cell.length_a   1.000
_cell.length_b   1.000
_cell.length_c   1.000
_cell.angle_alpha   90.00
_cell.angle_beta   90.00
_cell.angle_gamma   90.00
#
_symmetry.space_group_name_H-M   'P 1'
#
loop_
_entity.id
_entity.type
_entity.pdbx_description
1 polymer ?
#
loop_
_entity_poly.entity_id
_entity_poly.type
_entity_poly.pdbx_seq_one_letter_code
_entity_poly.pdbx_strand_id
1 'polypeptide(L)'
;MVFDDNGSITPGGVRIGTPAMTSRGCIENDFETITDFLLKAAQITNSVQREHGKLAKAFLKGLENNKDVIELRTRVESFASLFAMPGFEV
;
A
#
# COMPACT_ATOMS: atom_id res chain seq x y z
N MET A 1 3.76 -16.24 -7.35
CA MET A 1 3.76 -16.06 -8.82
C MET A 1 2.32 -16.23 -9.24
N VAL A 2 1.68 -15.20 -9.79
CA VAL A 2 0.28 -15.32 -10.24
C VAL A 2 0.32 -16.08 -11.55
N PHE A 3 -0.13 -17.34 -11.53
CA PHE A 3 -0.17 -18.23 -12.69
C PHE A 3 -1.46 -17.96 -13.46
N ASP A 4 -1.49 -16.87 -14.23
CA ASP A 4 -2.40 -16.56 -15.35
C ASP A 4 -2.35 -15.03 -15.59
N ASP A 5 -1.21 -14.53 -16.07
CA ASP A 5 -1.12 -13.14 -16.52
C ASP A 5 -0.76 -13.14 -18.00
N ASN A 6 -1.80 -13.24 -18.83
CA ASN A 6 -1.71 -13.37 -20.27
C ASN A 6 -1.38 -12.03 -20.96
N GLY A 7 -0.43 -11.26 -20.42
CA GLY A 7 -0.06 -9.94 -20.90
C GLY A 7 -1.08 -8.85 -20.59
N SER A 8 -1.84 -8.99 -19.49
CA SER A 8 -2.87 -8.03 -19.12
C SER A 8 -2.23 -6.79 -18.47
N ILE A 9 -2.70 -5.60 -18.85
CA ILE A 9 -2.31 -4.33 -18.22
C ILE A 9 -2.76 -4.27 -16.74
N THR A 10 -3.69 -5.15 -16.34
CA THR A 10 -4.20 -5.25 -14.97
C THR A 10 -3.85 -6.62 -14.38
N PRO A 11 -2.71 -6.73 -13.66
CA PRO A 11 -2.31 -8.01 -13.08
C PRO A 11 -3.20 -8.42 -11.91
N GLY A 12 -3.33 -9.73 -11.70
CA GLY A 12 -4.20 -10.31 -10.66
C GLY A 12 -3.69 -10.21 -9.22
N GLY A 13 -2.48 -9.69 -8.98
CA GLY A 13 -1.89 -9.65 -7.64
C GLY A 13 -0.72 -8.69 -7.49
N VAL A 14 -0.29 -8.52 -6.23
CA VAL A 14 0.80 -7.61 -5.82
C VAL A 14 1.95 -8.42 -5.22
N ARG A 15 3.19 -8.03 -5.51
CA ARG A 15 4.40 -8.62 -4.91
C ARG A 15 4.98 -7.67 -3.87
N ILE A 16 5.11 -8.16 -2.64
CA ILE A 16 5.67 -7.40 -1.51
C ILE A 16 7.01 -8.04 -1.11
N GLY A 17 8.04 -7.21 -0.88
CA GLY A 17 9.36 -7.65 -0.46
C GLY A 17 9.80 -6.93 0.81
N THR A 18 10.45 -7.65 1.71
CA THR A 18 11.00 -7.16 2.98
C THR A 18 12.40 -6.52 2.92
N PRO A 19 13.30 -6.80 1.93
CA PRO A 19 14.71 -6.37 2.00
C PRO A 19 14.96 -4.87 2.20
N ALA A 20 14.12 -4.01 1.63
CA ALA A 20 14.30 -2.56 1.73
C ALA A 20 14.01 -2.06 3.16
N MET A 21 12.96 -2.57 3.80
CA MET A 21 12.57 -2.15 5.15
C MET A 21 13.46 -2.81 6.22
N THR A 22 13.88 -4.06 6.03
CA THR A 22 14.86 -4.68 6.93
C THR A 22 16.21 -3.96 6.90
N SER A 23 16.64 -3.47 5.73
CA SER A 23 17.86 -2.64 5.62
C SER A 23 17.77 -1.32 6.39
N ARG A 24 16.55 -0.83 6.67
CA ARG A 24 16.28 0.36 7.49
C ARG A 24 16.11 0.04 8.98
N GLY A 25 16.21 -1.22 9.38
CA GLY A 25 16.10 -1.67 10.77
C GLY A 25 14.74 -2.21 11.18
N CYS A 26 13.80 -2.44 10.25
CA CYS A 26 12.53 -3.07 10.58
C CYS A 26 12.70 -4.54 11.00
N ILE A 27 12.04 -4.90 12.10
CA ILE A 27 11.98 -6.27 12.64
C ILE A 27 10.58 -6.89 12.43
N GLU A 28 10.37 -8.12 12.87
CA GLU A 28 9.14 -8.89 12.66
C GLU A 28 7.88 -8.14 13.11
N ASN A 29 7.92 -7.51 14.29
CA ASN A 29 6.81 -6.74 14.84
C ASN A 29 6.46 -5.50 13.98
N ASP A 30 7.45 -4.91 13.32
CA ASP A 30 7.23 -3.80 12.38
C ASP A 30 6.53 -4.29 11.11
N PHE A 31 6.84 -5.51 10.67
CA PHE A 31 6.17 -6.13 9.52
C PHE A 31 4.71 -6.52 9.81
N GLU A 32 4.36 -6.83 11.05
CA GLU A 32 2.95 -6.96 11.45
C GLU A 32 2.22 -5.63 11.26
N THR A 33 2.83 -4.52 11.69
CA THR A 33 2.27 -3.17 11.49
C THR A 33 2.15 -2.81 9.99
N ILE A 34 3.15 -3.16 9.18
CA ILE A 34 3.10 -2.98 7.71
C ILE A 34 1.96 -3.81 7.11
N THR A 35 1.73 -5.02 7.61
CA THR A 35 0.64 -5.90 7.16
C THR A 35 -0.73 -5.27 7.46
N ASP A 36 -0.90 -4.65 8.63
CA ASP A 36 -2.12 -3.93 8.97
C ASP A 36 -2.38 -2.74 8.04
N PHE A 37 -1.33 -2.00 7.65
CA PHE A 37 -1.46 -0.93 6.65
C PHE A 37 -1.89 -1.47 5.28
N LEU A 38 -1.32 -2.60 4.85
CA LEU A 38 -1.70 -3.26 3.59
C LEU A 38 -3.14 -3.75 3.62
N LEU A 39 -3.58 -4.33 4.74
CA LEU A 39 -4.97 -4.76 4.93
C LEU A 39 -5.92 -3.55 4.86
N LYS A 40 -5.60 -2.46 5.56
CA LYS A 40 -6.39 -1.21 5.48
C LYS A 40 -6.46 -0.67 4.06
N ALA A 41 -5.34 -0.64 3.32
CA ALA A 41 -5.32 -0.22 1.93
C ALA A 41 -6.22 -1.10 1.04
N ALA A 42 -6.19 -2.42 1.23
CA ALA A 42 -7.05 -3.36 0.50
C ALA A 42 -8.54 -3.14 0.84
N GLN A 43 -8.87 -2.84 2.10
CA GLN A 43 -10.24 -2.53 2.50
C GLN A 43 -10.74 -1.23 1.87
N ILE A 44 -9.93 -0.16 1.90
CA ILE A 44 -10.28 1.12 1.28
C ILE A 44 -10.51 0.95 -0.22
N THR A 45 -9.60 0.25 -0.92
CA THR A 45 -9.75 0.01 -2.36
C THR A 45 -10.99 -0.82 -2.68
N ASN A 46 -11.34 -1.82 -1.86
CA ASN A 46 -12.58 -2.59 -2.02
C ASN A 46 -13.82 -1.72 -1.84
N SER A 47 -13.85 -0.84 -0.83
CA SER A 47 -14.96 0.10 -0.60
C SER A 47 -15.12 1.06 -1.78
N VAL A 48 -14.04 1.69 -2.24
CA VAL A 48 -14.06 2.61 -3.38
C VAL A 48 -14.50 1.89 -4.66
N GLN A 49 -14.05 0.65 -4.88
CA GLN A 49 -14.46 -0.15 -6.03
C GLN A 49 -15.95 -0.52 -5.98
N ARG A 50 -16.54 -0.73 -4.79
CA ARG A 50 -17.98 -0.96 -4.62
C ARG A 50 -18.81 0.28 -4.94
N GLU A 51 -18.32 1.46 -4.55
CA GLU A 51 -19.03 2.73 -4.74
C GLU A 51 -18.91 3.28 -6.16
N HIS A 52 -17.72 3.19 -6.76
CA HIS A 52 -17.41 3.81 -8.07
C HIS A 52 -17.32 2.81 -9.23
N GLY A 53 -17.37 1.51 -8.94
CA GLY A 53 -17.31 0.44 -9.93
C GLY A 53 -15.89 0.06 -10.37
N LYS A 54 -15.81 -0.93 -11.28
CA LYS A 54 -14.54 -1.53 -11.73
C LYS A 54 -13.79 -0.72 -12.81
N LEU A 55 -14.43 0.31 -13.38
CA LEU A 55 -13.82 1.13 -14.41
C LEU A 55 -12.72 2.01 -13.81
N ALA A 56 -11.49 1.87 -14.29
CA ALA A 56 -10.31 2.57 -13.74
C ALA A 56 -10.52 4.09 -13.57
N LYS A 57 -11.15 4.75 -14.55
CA LYS A 57 -11.43 6.19 -14.49
C LYS A 57 -12.37 6.57 -13.34
N ALA A 58 -13.41 5.77 -13.09
CA ALA A 58 -14.36 6.03 -12.01
C ALA A 58 -13.73 5.70 -10.65
N PHE A 59 -12.97 4.61 -10.58
CA PHE A 59 -12.20 4.23 -9.40
C PHE A 59 -11.19 5.31 -8.98
N LEU A 60 -10.40 5.84 -9.91
CA LEU A 60 -9.44 6.92 -9.64
C LEU A 60 -10.14 8.17 -9.09
N LYS A 61 -11.32 8.52 -9.62
CA LYS A 61 -12.11 9.65 -9.13
C LYS A 61 -12.61 9.43 -7.69
N GLY A 62 -12.90 8.19 -7.30
CA GLY A 62 -13.29 7.84 -5.93
C GLY A 62 -12.13 7.87 -4.91
N LEU A 63 -10.88 7.84 -5.39
CA LEU A 63 -9.70 8.00 -4.56
C LEU A 63 -9.32 9.47 -4.35
N GLU A 64 -9.71 10.37 -5.26
CA GLU A 64 -9.46 11.80 -5.11
C GLU A 64 -10.11 12.34 -3.83
N ASN A 65 -9.29 12.95 -2.96
CA ASN A 65 -9.71 13.51 -1.67
C ASN A 65 -10.38 12.51 -0.71
N ASN A 66 -10.12 11.20 -0.88
CA ASN A 66 -10.62 10.20 0.04
C ASN A 66 -9.93 10.35 1.41
N LYS A 67 -10.72 10.59 2.46
CA LYS A 67 -10.21 10.84 3.82
C LYS A 67 -9.45 9.65 4.39
N ASP A 68 -9.90 8.43 4.12
CA ASP A 68 -9.28 7.21 4.63
C ASP A 68 -7.89 7.00 4.00
N VAL A 69 -7.75 7.34 2.71
CA VAL A 69 -6.45 7.31 2.00
C VAL A 69 -5.49 8.33 2.61
N ILE A 70 -5.97 9.55 2.88
CA ILE A 70 -5.17 10.61 3.49
C ILE A 70 -4.72 10.21 4.89
N GLU A 71 -5.63 9.69 5.71
CA GLU A 71 -5.31 9.23 7.07
C GLU A 71 -4.30 8.06 7.06
N LEU A 72 -4.52 7.07 6.19
CA LEU A 72 -3.60 5.94 6.04
C LEU A 72 -2.21 6.43 5.63
N ARG A 73 -2.13 7.36 4.67
CA ARG A 73 -0.87 7.97 4.26
C ARG A 73 -0.15 8.62 5.43
N THR A 74 -0.83 9.46 6.23
CA THR A 74 -0.21 10.13 7.39
C THR A 74 0.33 9.11 8.41
N ARG A 75 -0.41 8.03 8.67
CA ARG A 75 0.04 6.97 9.59
C ARG A 75 1.27 6.24 9.06
N VAL A 76 1.27 5.90 7.77
CA VAL A 76 2.41 5.23 7.11
C VAL A 76 3.64 6.12 7.10
N GLU A 77 3.50 7.41 6.77
CA GLU A 77 4.60 8.38 6.81
C GLU A 77 5.18 8.53 8.22
N SER A 78 4.30 8.64 9.24
CA SER A 78 4.73 8.72 10.64
C SER A 78 5.49 7.48 11.08
N PHE A 79 4.99 6.28 10.74
CA PHE A 79 5.68 5.02 11.03
C PHE A 79 7.02 4.91 10.30
N ALA A 80 7.05 5.22 8.99
CA ALA A 80 8.25 5.14 8.18
C ALA A 80 9.33 6.14 8.61
N SER A 81 8.96 7.24 9.25
CA SER A 81 9.89 8.27 9.75
C SER A 81 10.67 7.82 11.00
N LEU A 82 10.22 6.76 11.69
CA LEU A 82 10.91 6.20 12.84
C LEU A 82 12.21 5.45 12.44
N PHE A 83 12.33 5.07 11.17
CA PHE A 83 13.45 4.29 10.67
C PHE A 83 14.45 5.16 9.92
N ALA A 84 15.74 4.94 10.18
CA ALA A 84 16.80 5.65 9.49
C ALA A 84 16.75 5.44 7.97
N MET A 85 17.21 6.44 7.23
CA MET A 85 17.38 6.39 5.78
C MET A 85 18.86 6.14 5.45
N PRO A 86 19.23 4.94 4.97
CA PRO A 86 20.61 4.69 4.58
C PRO A 86 20.98 5.56 3.36
N GLY A 87 22.13 6.22 3.42
CA GLY A 87 22.66 7.05 2.33
C GLY A 87 22.32 8.55 2.39
N PHE A 88 21.50 8.98 3.35
CA PHE A 88 21.21 10.39 3.62
C PHE A 88 21.12 10.63 5.13
N GLU A 89 21.69 11.71 5.65
CA GLU A 89 21.36 12.19 6.99
C GLU A 89 20.02 12.92 6.90
N VAL A 90 18.99 12.37 7.54
CA VAL A 90 17.64 12.95 7.65
C VAL A 90 17.30 13.08 9.12
#